data_AF-A0A3M2AX68-F1
#
_entry.id   AF-A0A3M2AX68-F1
#
_cell.length_a   1.000
_cell.length_b   1.000
_cell.length_c   1.000
_cell.angle_alpha   90.00
_cell.angle_beta   90.00
_cell.angle_gamma   90.00
#
_symmetry.space_group_name_H-M   'P 1'
#
loop_
_entity.id
_entity.type
_entity.pdbx_description
1 polymer ?
#
loop_
_entity_poly.entity_id
_entity_poly.type
_entity_poly.pdbx_seq_one_letter_code
_entity_poly.pdbx_strand_id
1 'polypeptide(L)'
;MKKILLLVAVMAALLLPSCAAGPHQLQRTVDDWDHELYVDSPLLNGVLYVIPVIPIAKYAAAIGDFLIVDAYSFWIEDLWDGKGTGFQHYEVTPTDGQLGSLLIDDAGFLSKQ
;
A
#
# COMPACT_ATOMS: atom_id res chain seq x y z
N MET A 1 -29.60 -25.34 -10.93
CA MET A 1 -28.36 -24.74 -11.46
C MET A 1 -28.22 -23.25 -11.13
N LYS A 2 -29.18 -22.37 -11.43
CA LYS A 2 -29.09 -20.92 -11.12
C LYS A 2 -28.72 -20.59 -9.66
N LYS A 3 -29.30 -21.31 -8.69
CA LYS A 3 -28.99 -21.14 -7.26
C LYS A 3 -27.54 -21.52 -6.91
N ILE A 4 -26.97 -22.53 -7.56
CA ILE A 4 -25.58 -22.97 -7.35
C ILE A 4 -24.62 -21.92 -7.93
N LEU A 5 -24.90 -21.42 -9.14
CA LEU A 5 -24.13 -20.34 -9.76
C LEU A 5 -24.12 -19.07 -8.89
N LEU A 6 -25.27 -18.70 -8.33
CA LEU A 6 -25.36 -17.56 -7.40
C LEU A 6 -24.49 -17.79 -6.16
N LEU A 7 -24.53 -18.98 -5.58
CA LEU A 7 -23.77 -19.32 -4.37
C LEU A 7 -22.26 -19.29 -4.62
N VAL A 8 -21.82 -19.82 -5.76
CA VAL A 8 -20.42 -19.74 -6.19
C VAL A 8 -19.99 -18.29 -6.41
N ALA A 9 -20.81 -17.47 -7.06
CA ALA A 9 -20.51 -16.05 -7.26
C ALA A 9 -20.41 -15.27 -5.94
N VAL A 10 -21.31 -15.54 -4.98
CA VAL A 10 -21.26 -14.93 -3.65
C VAL A 10 -20.01 -15.36 -2.88
N MET A 11 -19.66 -16.65 -2.90
CA MET A 11 -18.43 -17.10 -2.23
C MET A 11 -17.18 -16.50 -2.87
N ALA A 12 -17.11 -16.45 -4.21
CA ALA A 12 -15.99 -15.79 -4.89
C ALA A 12 -15.89 -14.30 -4.51
N ALA A 13 -17.01 -13.59 -4.46
CA ALA A 13 -17.05 -12.19 -4.05
C ALA A 13 -16.62 -11.97 -2.59
N LEU A 14 -16.91 -12.91 -1.69
CA LEU A 14 -16.49 -12.86 -0.29
C LEU A 14 -15.00 -13.19 -0.10
N LEU A 15 -14.39 -13.93 -1.03
CA LEU A 15 -12.98 -14.31 -0.96
C LEU A 15 -12.07 -13.28 -1.64
N LEU A 16 -12.54 -12.55 -2.65
CA LEU A 16 -11.74 -11.52 -3.32
C LEU A 16 -11.07 -10.48 -2.38
N PRO A 17 -11.72 -9.99 -1.30
CA PRO A 17 -11.10 -9.03 -0.39
C PRO A 17 -9.86 -9.56 0.33
N SER A 18 -9.71 -10.88 0.50
CA SER A 18 -8.52 -11.48 1.12
C SER A 18 -7.25 -11.28 0.29
N CYS A 19 -7.40 -11.09 -1.03
CA CYS A 19 -6.28 -10.72 -1.90
C CYS A 19 -5.84 -9.28 -1.69
N ALA A 20 -6.53 -8.48 -0.87
CA ALA A 20 -6.09 -7.18 -0.41
C ALA A 20 -5.44 -7.24 0.99
N ALA A 21 -5.18 -8.42 1.53
CA ALA A 21 -4.40 -8.60 2.75
C ALA A 21 -2.98 -9.02 2.36
N GLY A 22 -1.96 -8.30 2.83
CA GLY A 22 -0.58 -8.65 2.52
C GLY A 22 0.41 -7.52 2.73
N PRO A 23 1.66 -7.70 2.26
CA PRO A 23 2.71 -6.72 2.41
C PRO A 23 2.61 -5.55 1.43
N HIS A 24 1.71 -5.56 0.43
CA HIS A 24 1.54 -4.47 -0.54
C HIS A 24 2.87 -3.96 -1.13
N GLN A 25 3.75 -4.90 -1.48
CA GLN A 25 5.15 -4.59 -1.76
C GLN A 25 5.29 -3.56 -2.88
N LEU A 26 4.51 -3.68 -3.96
CA LEU A 26 4.62 -2.79 -5.11
C LEU A 26 4.14 -1.39 -4.75
N GLN A 27 2.98 -1.27 -4.11
CA GLN A 27 2.42 0.02 -3.73
C GLN A 27 3.32 0.73 -2.72
N ARG A 28 3.82 0.00 -1.70
CA ARG A 28 4.74 0.58 -0.71
C ARG A 28 6.09 0.98 -1.32
N THR A 29 6.54 0.29 -2.37
CA THR A 29 7.72 0.72 -3.15
C THR A 29 7.44 2.05 -3.86
N VAL A 30 6.23 2.25 -4.41
CA VAL A 30 5.85 3.55 -5.00
C VAL A 30 5.73 4.62 -3.91
N ASP A 31 5.23 4.30 -2.72
CA ASP A 31 5.18 5.23 -1.59
C ASP A 31 6.59 5.65 -1.14
N ASP A 32 7.55 4.73 -1.10
CA ASP A 32 8.95 5.02 -0.76
C ASP A 32 9.62 5.92 -1.81
N TRP A 33 9.39 5.65 -3.10
CA TRP A 33 9.86 6.51 -4.19
C TRP A 33 9.25 7.91 -4.14
N ASP A 34 7.94 7.99 -3.89
CA ASP A 34 7.22 9.25 -3.73
C ASP A 34 7.79 10.06 -2.56
N HIS A 35 8.04 9.41 -1.42
CA HIS A 35 8.65 10.02 -0.24
C HIS A 35 10.08 10.53 -0.51
N GLU A 36 10.94 9.71 -1.09
CA GLU A 36 12.30 10.10 -1.50
C GLU A 36 12.27 11.32 -2.42
N LEU A 37 11.44 11.27 -3.46
CA LEU A 37 11.29 12.39 -4.40
C LEU A 37 10.79 13.66 -3.74
N TYR A 38 9.88 13.55 -2.77
CA TYR A 38 9.38 14.70 -2.02
C TYR A 38 10.47 15.35 -1.16
N VAL A 39 11.29 14.54 -0.48
CA VAL A 39 12.40 15.03 0.35
C VAL A 39 13.49 15.70 -0.49
N ASP A 40 13.79 15.14 -1.67
CA ASP A 40 14.83 15.66 -2.56
C ASP A 40 14.37 16.86 -3.41
N SER A 41 13.13 16.83 -3.90
CA SER A 41 12.59 17.84 -4.82
C SER A 41 11.07 17.97 -4.73
N PRO A 42 10.56 18.74 -3.74
CA PRO A 42 9.12 18.86 -3.50
C PRO A 42 8.36 19.48 -4.68
N LEU A 43 9.00 20.36 -5.46
CA LEU A 43 8.40 20.94 -6.66
C LEU A 43 8.21 19.89 -7.75
N LEU A 44 9.20 19.03 -8.00
CA LEU A 44 9.08 17.95 -8.98
C LEU A 44 8.03 16.93 -8.55
N ASN A 45 8.05 16.53 -7.28
CA ASN A 45 7.02 15.67 -6.70
C ASN A 45 5.62 16.25 -6.95
N GLY A 46 5.40 17.54 -6.65
CA GLY A 46 4.13 18.22 -6.90
C GLY A 46 3.71 18.20 -8.38
N VAL A 47 4.64 18.39 -9.31
CA VAL A 47 4.36 18.29 -10.75
C VAL A 47 3.90 16.88 -11.14
N LEU A 48 4.47 15.82 -10.56
CA LEU A 48 4.09 14.42 -10.81
C LEU A 48 2.78 14.00 -10.12
N TYR A 49 2.21 14.86 -9.29
CA TYR A 49 0.84 14.76 -8.81
C TYR A 49 -0.14 15.53 -9.71
N VAL A 50 0.26 16.69 -10.25
CA VAL A 50 -0.56 17.47 -11.21
C VAL A 50 -0.69 16.72 -12.54
N ILE A 51 0.42 16.26 -13.09
CA ILE A 51 0.44 15.25 -14.16
C ILE A 51 0.46 13.92 -13.41
N PRO A 52 -0.63 13.13 -13.39
CA PRO A 52 -0.89 12.12 -12.35
C PRO A 52 -0.04 10.85 -12.47
N VAL A 53 1.28 11.00 -12.61
CA VAL A 53 2.26 9.91 -12.72
C VAL A 53 2.30 9.10 -11.43
N ILE A 54 2.44 9.77 -10.28
CA ILE A 54 2.47 9.10 -8.97
C ILE A 54 1.13 8.38 -8.69
N PRO A 55 -0.06 9.03 -8.83
CA PRO A 55 -1.33 8.34 -8.70
C PRO A 55 -1.48 7.12 -9.61
N ILE A 56 -1.13 7.24 -10.90
CA ILE A 56 -1.23 6.12 -11.85
C ILE A 56 -0.29 4.98 -11.43
N ALA A 57 0.94 5.30 -11.02
CA ALA A 57 1.89 4.29 -10.55
C ALA A 57 1.35 3.57 -9.30
N LYS A 58 0.81 4.31 -8.31
CA LYS A 58 0.20 3.71 -7.11
C LYS A 58 -0.97 2.79 -7.47
N TYR A 59 -1.87 3.20 -8.37
CA TYR A 59 -2.99 2.35 -8.79
C TYR A 59 -2.54 1.09 -9.53
N ALA A 60 -1.58 1.21 -10.45
CA ALA A 60 -1.04 0.05 -11.17
C ALA A 60 -0.34 -0.93 -10.21
N ALA A 61 0.43 -0.39 -9.26
CA ALA A 61 1.09 -1.16 -8.21
C ALA A 61 0.08 -1.88 -7.31
N ALA A 62 -0.96 -1.19 -6.85
CA ALA A 62 -2.02 -1.78 -6.02
C ALA A 62 -2.76 -2.93 -6.75
N ILE A 63 -2.98 -2.83 -8.06
CA ILE A 63 -3.53 -3.93 -8.86
C ILE A 63 -2.57 -5.13 -8.88
N GLY A 64 -1.27 -4.86 -9.05
CA GLY A 64 -0.23 -5.89 -9.01
C GLY A 64 -0.15 -6.57 -7.64
N ASP A 65 -0.22 -5.80 -6.57
CA ASP A 65 -0.25 -6.32 -5.20
C ASP A 65 -1.48 -7.21 -5.00
N PHE A 66 -2.66 -6.70 -5.33
CA PHE A 66 -3.91 -7.44 -5.19
C PHE A 66 -3.90 -8.78 -5.95
N LEU A 67 -3.40 -8.79 -7.18
CA LEU A 67 -3.47 -9.99 -8.04
C LEU A 67 -2.34 -10.99 -7.75
N ILE A 68 -1.20 -10.53 -7.26
CA ILE A 68 0.04 -11.32 -7.21
C ILE A 68 0.61 -11.33 -5.80
N VAL A 69 1.07 -10.19 -5.30
CA VAL A 69 1.89 -10.15 -4.07
C VAL A 69 1.05 -10.53 -2.86
N ASP A 70 -0.04 -9.82 -2.62
CA ASP A 70 -0.92 -10.02 -1.47
C ASP A 70 -1.64 -11.36 -1.57
N ALA A 71 -2.13 -11.70 -2.77
CA ALA A 71 -2.74 -13.00 -3.02
C ALA A 71 -1.78 -14.15 -2.68
N TYR A 72 -0.50 -14.05 -3.05
CA TYR A 72 0.50 -15.05 -2.73
C TYR A 72 0.82 -15.07 -1.23
N SER A 73 1.27 -13.95 -0.66
CA SER A 73 1.67 -13.86 0.74
C SER A 73 0.56 -14.29 1.68
N PHE A 74 -0.68 -13.83 1.45
CA PHE A 74 -1.80 -14.23 2.31
C PHE A 74 -2.20 -15.69 2.13
N TRP A 75 -2.54 -16.12 0.91
CA TRP A 75 -3.13 -17.45 0.71
C TRP A 75 -2.13 -18.59 0.78
N ILE A 76 -0.84 -18.33 0.57
CA ILE A 76 0.17 -19.38 0.49
C ILE A 76 1.06 -19.40 1.72
N GLU A 77 1.26 -18.27 2.41
CA GLU A 77 2.16 -18.18 3.57
C GLU A 77 1.38 -17.84 4.85
N ASP A 78 0.97 -16.58 4.99
CA ASP A 78 0.48 -15.98 6.24
C ASP A 78 -0.75 -16.70 6.82
N LEU A 79 -1.66 -17.19 5.97
CA LEU A 79 -2.85 -17.90 6.40
C LEU A 79 -2.52 -19.22 7.13
N TRP A 80 -1.41 -19.86 6.77
CA TRP A 80 -1.08 -21.22 7.24
C TRP A 80 -0.16 -21.22 8.45
N ASP A 81 0.74 -20.24 8.55
CA ASP A 81 1.65 -20.11 9.68
C ASP A 81 1.14 -19.13 10.75
N GLY A 82 0.10 -18.35 10.44
CA GLY A 82 -0.54 -17.39 11.32
C GLY A 82 0.28 -16.12 11.58
N LYS A 83 1.27 -15.82 10.72
CA LYS A 83 2.14 -14.64 10.85
C LYS A 83 1.97 -13.76 9.63
N GLY A 84 1.86 -12.44 9.85
CA GLY A 84 1.79 -11.50 8.74
C GLY A 84 3.16 -11.20 8.16
N THR A 85 3.29 -11.27 6.83
CA THR A 85 4.49 -10.82 6.13
C THR A 85 4.59 -9.29 6.18
N GLY A 86 5.69 -8.79 6.73
CA GLY A 86 5.97 -7.35 6.82
C GLY A 86 6.73 -6.82 5.60
N PHE A 87 6.44 -5.58 5.21
CA PHE A 87 7.27 -4.84 4.25
C PHE A 87 8.29 -3.99 5.00
N GLN A 88 9.55 -4.03 4.57
CA GLN A 88 10.60 -3.15 5.08
C GLN A 88 10.69 -1.92 4.17
N HIS A 89 10.34 -0.76 4.72
CA HIS A 89 10.44 0.52 4.02
C HIS A 89 11.89 0.93 3.76
N TYR A 90 12.11 1.61 2.64
CA TYR A 90 13.35 2.29 2.33
C TYR A 90 13.53 3.50 3.26
N GLU A 91 14.72 3.60 3.86
CA GLU A 91 15.04 4.68 4.80
C GLU A 91 15.45 5.94 4.01
N VAL A 92 14.65 6.99 4.14
CA VAL A 92 14.91 8.31 3.52
C VAL A 92 15.35 9.28 4.61
N THR A 93 16.53 9.88 4.44
CA THR A 93 17.04 10.89 5.38
C THR A 93 16.39 12.24 5.10
N PRO A 94 15.70 12.88 6.06
CA PRO A 94 15.04 14.17 5.84
C PRO A 94 16.07 15.29 5.63
N THR A 95 15.75 16.23 4.75
CA THR A 95 16.57 17.41 4.46
C THR A 95 16.26 18.61 5.37
N ASP A 96 15.08 18.64 6.01
CA ASP A 96 14.66 19.67 6.95
C ASP A 96 13.98 19.03 8.18
N GLY A 97 12.65 19.10 8.28
CA GLY A 97 11.86 18.46 9.33
C GLY A 97 11.34 17.08 8.94
N GLN A 98 10.99 16.28 9.94
CA GLN A 98 10.28 15.01 9.76
C GLN A 98 9.04 14.95 10.68
N LEU A 99 8.01 14.25 10.22
CA LEU A 99 6.81 13.95 11.00
C LEU A 99 6.77 12.45 11.33
N GLY A 100 6.31 12.11 12.52
CA GLY A 100 6.07 10.73 12.89
C GLY A 100 4.79 10.20 12.25
N SER A 101 4.65 8.88 12.25
CA SER A 101 3.33 8.26 12.07
C SER A 101 2.41 8.68 13.21
N LEU A 102 1.11 8.82 12.93
CA LEU A 102 0.10 9.10 13.96
C LEU A 102 0.09 8.05 15.07
N LEU A 103 0.53 6.81 14.79
CA LEU A 103 0.67 5.75 15.80
C LEU A 103 1.91 5.92 16.69
N ILE A 104 2.83 6.79 16.29
CA ILE A 104 4.06 7.11 17.01
C ILE A 104 3.89 8.40 17.81
N ASP A 105 3.26 9.42 17.23
CA ASP A 105 3.25 10.78 17.77
C ASP A 105 1.86 11.35 18.08
N ASP A 106 0.79 10.56 17.96
CA ASP A 106 -0.60 10.93 18.26
C ASP A 106 -1.03 12.28 17.63
N ALA A 107 -0.63 12.53 16.37
CA ALA A 107 -0.89 13.79 15.66
C ALA A 107 -0.25 15.03 16.32
N GLY A 108 0.86 14.86 17.03
CA GLY A 108 1.58 15.92 17.74
C GLY A 108 2.06 17.08 16.85
N PHE A 109 2.03 16.95 15.53
CA PHE A 109 2.31 18.07 14.63
C PHE A 109 1.21 19.15 14.66
N LEU A 110 -0.04 18.80 15.00
CA LEU A 110 -1.15 19.75 15.13
C LEU A 110 -1.02 20.64 16.38
N SER A 111 -0.28 20.20 17.40
CA SER A 111 -0.11 20.95 18.65
C SER A 111 1.00 21.99 18.59
N LYS A 112 1.76 22.06 17.48
CA LYS A 112 2.85 23.01 17.25
C LYS A 112 2.41 24.30 16.51
N GLN A 113 1.10 24.59 16.43
CA GLN A 113 0.56 25.83 15.83
C GLN A 113 0.38 26.95 16.85
#